data_AF-A0A8X6VNC8-F1
#
_entry.id   AF-A0A8X6VNC8-F1
#
_cell.length_a   1.000
_cell.length_b   1.000
_cell.length_c   1.000
_cell.angle_alpha   90.00
_cell.angle_beta   90.00
_cell.angle_gamma   90.00
#
_symmetry.space_group_name_H-M   'P 1'
#
loop_
_entity.id
_entity.type
_entity.pdbx_description
1 polymer ?
#
loop_
_entity_poly.entity_id
_entity_poly.type
_entity_poly.pdbx_seq_one_letter_code
_entity_poly.pdbx_strand_id
1 'polypeptide(L)'
;MQDLNDQQPSEKDIVQPEGISNTLTEKCLENIEFKKYVDVVWMTRKENKSVLDKQLQEPLKKSTEYYRNVLKRVIAIVKYLAIIGLVFRGTEEVFGSPHNGNFMDVLELLLEFDSFSYELIEQ
;
A
#
# COMPACT_ATOMS: atom_id res chain seq x y z
N MET A 1 -3.14 67.58 47.99
CA MET A 1 -2.20 66.47 48.18
C MET A 1 -1.82 65.94 46.81
N GLN A 2 -0.56 65.53 46.70
CA GLN A 2 0.19 65.14 45.52
C GLN A 2 -0.34 63.88 44.79
N ASP A 3 -0.05 63.88 43.48
CA ASP A 3 0.42 62.79 42.60
C ASP A 3 -0.30 61.42 42.57
N LEU A 4 -0.73 61.03 41.37
CA LEU A 4 -0.04 59.97 40.62
C LEU A 4 -0.50 60.00 39.16
N ASN A 5 0.40 60.54 38.35
CA ASN A 5 0.36 60.58 36.90
C ASN A 5 0.83 59.21 36.37
N ASP A 6 -0.11 58.31 36.09
CA ASP A 6 0.18 57.09 35.32
C ASP A 6 0.31 57.46 33.85
N GLN A 7 1.52 57.90 33.50
CA GLN A 7 1.93 58.10 32.12
C GLN A 7 2.02 56.73 31.44
N GLN A 8 0.95 56.32 30.75
CA GLN A 8 0.99 55.18 29.84
C GLN A 8 2.05 55.44 28.76
N PRO A 9 2.94 54.48 28.45
CA PRO A 9 4.02 54.69 27.50
C PRO A 9 3.44 54.97 26.11
N SER A 10 3.99 55.98 25.41
CA SER A 10 3.53 56.32 24.06
C SER A 10 3.77 55.17 23.09
N GLU A 11 2.77 54.88 22.26
CA GLU A 11 2.71 53.87 21.19
C GLU A 11 3.83 53.93 20.13
N LYS A 12 4.80 54.84 20.28
CA LYS A 12 5.88 55.09 19.33
C LYS A 12 7.13 54.22 19.54
N ASP A 13 7.19 53.43 20.62
CA ASP A 13 8.34 52.56 20.93
C ASP A 13 8.13 51.10 20.52
N ILE A 14 7.05 50.77 19.81
CA ILE A 14 6.90 49.44 19.19
C ILE A 14 7.70 49.45 17.89
N VAL A 15 8.98 49.11 18.00
CA VAL A 15 9.80 48.70 16.84
C VAL A 15 9.07 47.52 16.18
N GLN A 16 8.49 47.75 15.01
CA GLN A 16 7.98 46.67 14.18
C GLN A 16 9.16 45.75 13.84
N PRO A 17 9.04 44.41 13.98
CA PRO A 17 10.11 43.51 13.58
C PRO A 17 10.18 43.49 12.05
N GLU A 18 10.90 44.46 11.48
CA GLU A 18 11.10 44.59 10.05
C GLU A 18 12.08 43.51 9.55
N GLY A 19 11.56 42.60 8.72
CA GLY A 19 12.35 41.96 7.66
C GLY A 19 12.43 40.43 7.61
N ILE A 20 12.44 39.73 8.74
CA ILE A 20 12.70 38.26 8.74
C ILE A 20 11.41 37.43 8.73
N SER A 21 10.35 37.93 9.38
CA SER A 21 9.06 37.21 9.48
C SER A 21 8.41 37.04 8.11
N ASN A 22 8.43 38.06 7.26
CA ASN A 22 7.62 38.06 6.04
C ASN A 22 8.21 37.13 4.96
N THR A 23 9.54 37.11 4.81
CA THR A 23 10.22 36.28 3.81
C THR A 23 10.17 34.79 4.11
N LEU A 24 10.25 34.40 5.39
CA LEU A 24 10.06 33.01 5.80
C LEU A 24 8.60 32.59 5.64
N THR A 25 7.66 33.47 5.99
CA THR A 25 6.23 33.18 5.87
C THR A 25 5.81 33.05 4.41
N GLU A 26 6.29 33.91 3.52
CA GLU A 26 6.09 33.85 2.07
C GLU A 26 6.65 32.53 1.48
N LYS A 27 7.88 32.15 1.83
CA LYS A 27 8.46 30.86 1.40
C LYS A 27 7.68 29.65 1.93
N CYS A 28 7.17 29.73 3.16
CA CYS A 28 6.30 28.69 3.71
C CYS A 28 4.97 28.59 2.95
N LEU A 29 4.37 29.73 2.57
CA LEU A 29 3.16 29.78 1.77
C LEU A 29 3.39 29.22 0.36
N GLU A 30 4.46 29.62 -0.32
CA GLU A 30 4.86 29.08 -1.62
C GLU A 30 5.07 27.56 -1.56
N ASN A 31 5.71 27.04 -0.51
CA ASN A 31 5.88 25.60 -0.32
C ASN A 31 4.54 24.87 -0.10
N ILE A 32 3.61 25.48 0.63
CA ILE A 32 2.26 24.94 0.84
C ILE A 32 1.46 24.95 -0.47
N GLU A 33 1.54 26.04 -1.24
CA GLU A 33 0.88 26.15 -2.55
C GLU A 33 1.47 25.17 -3.55
N PHE A 34 2.79 25.04 -3.59
CA PHE A 34 3.46 24.06 -4.44
C PHE A 34 3.05 22.64 -4.05
N LYS A 35 2.99 22.33 -2.75
CA LYS A 35 2.51 21.03 -2.28
C LYS A 35 1.06 20.78 -2.71
N LYS A 36 0.16 21.75 -2.52
CA LYS A 36 -1.25 21.66 -2.95
C LYS A 36 -1.36 21.46 -4.46
N TYR A 37 -0.57 22.18 -5.25
CA TYR A 37 -0.53 22.05 -6.70
C TYR A 37 -0.08 20.66 -7.12
N VAL A 38 1.01 20.15 -6.53
CA VAL A 38 1.48 18.79 -6.78
C VAL A 38 0.41 17.75 -6.44
N ASP A 39 -0.25 17.89 -5.29
CA ASP A 39 -1.33 16.98 -4.87
C ASP A 39 -2.50 17.00 -5.87
N VAL A 40 -2.96 18.17 -6.31
CA VAL A 40 -4.03 18.32 -7.31
C VAL A 40 -3.64 17.71 -8.66
N VAL A 41 -2.41 17.96 -9.12
CA VAL A 41 -1.89 17.39 -10.37
C VAL A 41 -1.80 15.87 -10.29
N TRP A 42 -1.34 15.33 -9.15
CA TRP A 42 -1.24 13.89 -8.94
C TRP A 42 -2.64 13.24 -8.94
N MET A 43 -3.60 13.84 -8.24
CA MET A 43 -4.99 13.36 -8.20
C MET A 43 -5.65 13.41 -9.59
N THR A 44 -5.44 14.50 -10.33
CA THR A 44 -5.95 14.66 -11.71
C THR A 44 -5.35 13.63 -12.66
N ARG A 45 -4.05 13.32 -12.55
CA ARG A 45 -3.38 12.28 -13.34
C ARG A 45 -3.85 10.87 -12.96
N LYS A 46 -4.03 10.61 -11.66
CA LYS A 46 -4.54 9.33 -11.16
C LYS A 46 -5.93 9.01 -11.70
N GLU A 47 -6.79 10.03 -11.80
CA GLU A 47 -8.15 9.91 -12.34
C GLU A 47 -8.13 9.78 -13.87
N ASN A 48 -7.25 10.52 -14.54
CA ASN A 48 -7.00 10.40 -15.98
C ASN A 48 -6.07 9.22 -16.32
N LYS A 49 -6.57 7.99 -16.14
CA LYS A 49 -5.85 6.79 -16.58
C LYS A 49 -5.60 6.83 -18.09
N SER A 50 -4.35 7.02 -18.49
CA SER A 50 -3.96 6.93 -19.90
C SER A 50 -4.19 5.51 -20.44
N VAL A 51 -4.21 5.34 -21.76
CA VAL A 51 -4.29 4.01 -22.38
C VAL A 51 -3.14 3.11 -21.90
N LEU A 52 -1.95 3.69 -21.71
CA LEU A 52 -0.78 2.99 -21.17
C LEU A 52 -0.99 2.56 -19.71
N ASP A 53 -1.54 3.43 -18.85
CA ASP A 53 -1.82 3.07 -17.45
C ASP A 53 -2.84 1.92 -17.35
N LYS A 54 -3.84 1.89 -18.25
CA LYS A 54 -4.79 0.79 -18.32
C LYS A 54 -4.10 -0.50 -18.79
N GLN A 55 -3.25 -0.41 -19.81
CA GLN A 55 -2.47 -1.56 -20.31
C GLN A 55 -1.52 -2.15 -19.27
N LEU A 56 -0.96 -1.35 -18.35
CA LEU A 56 -0.18 -1.85 -17.23
C LEU A 56 -1.03 -2.33 -16.05
N GLN A 57 -2.17 -1.68 -15.78
CA GLN A 57 -3.01 -2.00 -14.63
C GLN A 57 -3.78 -3.32 -14.81
N GLU A 58 -4.21 -3.66 -16.02
CA GLU A 58 -4.98 -4.88 -16.28
C GLU A 58 -4.17 -6.17 -16.01
N PRO A 59 -2.91 -6.33 -16.51
CA PRO A 59 -2.06 -7.44 -16.12
C PRO A 59 -1.84 -7.54 -14.61
N LEU A 60 -1.57 -6.41 -13.95
CA LEU A 60 -1.35 -6.38 -12.49
C LEU A 60 -2.59 -6.84 -11.72
N LYS A 61 -3.78 -6.39 -12.11
CA LYS A 61 -5.04 -6.85 -11.52
C LYS A 61 -5.25 -8.34 -11.76
N LYS A 62 -5.00 -8.82 -12.99
CA LYS A 62 -5.12 -10.23 -13.35
C LYS A 62 -4.19 -11.09 -12.50
N SER A 63 -2.92 -10.71 -12.34
CA SER A 63 -1.96 -11.37 -11.44
C SER A 63 -2.41 -11.31 -9.98
N THR A 64 -2.94 -10.18 -9.53
CA THR A 64 -3.44 -10.04 -8.14
C THR A 64 -4.61 -10.98 -7.87
N GLU A 65 -5.56 -11.06 -8.79
CA GLU A 65 -6.72 -11.95 -8.69
C GLU A 65 -6.31 -13.42 -8.78
N TYR A 66 -5.36 -13.73 -9.65
CA TYR A 66 -4.71 -15.03 -9.77
C TYR A 66 -4.13 -15.49 -8.41
N TYR A 67 -3.23 -14.72 -7.80
CA TYR A 67 -2.64 -15.09 -6.51
C TYR A 67 -3.65 -15.14 -5.37
N ARG A 68 -4.69 -14.29 -5.40
CA ARG A 68 -5.81 -14.38 -4.45
C ARG A 68 -6.54 -15.70 -4.56
N ASN A 69 -6.77 -16.22 -5.77
CA ASN A 69 -7.44 -17.49 -5.96
C ASN A 69 -6.56 -18.69 -5.56
N VAL A 70 -5.23 -18.63 -5.77
CA VAL A 70 -4.29 -19.61 -5.18
C VAL A 70 -4.43 -19.66 -3.68
N LEU A 71 -4.32 -18.49 -3.03
CA LEU A 71 -4.33 -18.41 -1.59
C LEU A 71 -5.64 -18.94 -1.00
N LYS A 72 -6.78 -18.63 -1.63
CA LYS A 72 -8.09 -19.20 -1.23
C LYS A 72 -8.09 -20.72 -1.26
N ARG A 73 -7.52 -21.34 -2.31
CA ARG A 73 -7.46 -22.80 -2.45
C ARG A 73 -6.51 -23.41 -1.43
N VAL A 74 -5.31 -22.86 -1.25
CA VAL A 74 -4.36 -23.30 -0.21
C VAL A 74 -5.01 -23.26 1.17
N ILE A 75 -5.68 -22.15 1.52
CA ILE A 75 -6.40 -22.02 2.79
C ILE A 75 -7.53 -23.07 2.91
N ALA A 76 -8.25 -23.35 1.82
CA ALA A 76 -9.31 -24.35 1.82
C ALA A 76 -8.77 -25.76 2.10
N ILE A 77 -7.65 -26.15 1.45
CA ILE A 77 -6.98 -27.44 1.71
C ILE A 77 -6.54 -27.51 3.17
N VAL A 78 -5.88 -26.48 3.68
CA VAL A 78 -5.39 -26.45 5.06
C VAL A 78 -6.55 -26.58 6.05
N LYS A 79 -7.65 -25.85 5.84
CA LYS A 79 -8.85 -25.96 6.67
C LYS A 79 -9.46 -27.35 6.60
N TYR A 80 -9.59 -27.92 5.41
CA TYR A 80 -10.16 -29.25 5.21
C TYR A 80 -9.35 -30.30 5.97
N LEU A 81 -8.03 -30.35 5.77
CA LEU A 81 -7.13 -31.29 6.45
C LEU A 81 -7.14 -31.09 7.97
N ALA A 82 -7.20 -29.84 8.45
CA ALA A 82 -7.29 -29.54 9.89
C ALA A 82 -8.58 -30.09 10.51
N ILE A 83 -9.72 -29.94 9.85
CA ILE A 83 -11.03 -30.37 10.34
C ILE A 83 -11.07 -31.89 10.50
N ILE A 84 -10.53 -32.63 9.54
CA ILE A 84 -10.51 -34.09 9.55
C ILE A 84 -9.33 -34.68 10.35
N GLY A 85 -8.40 -33.83 10.81
CA GLY A 85 -7.23 -34.27 11.57
C GLY A 85 -6.21 -35.07 10.76
N LEU A 86 -6.15 -34.88 9.44
CA LEU A 86 -5.16 -35.54 8.59
C LEU A 86 -3.80 -34.86 8.73
N VAL A 87 -2.75 -35.67 8.64
CA VAL A 87 -1.37 -35.17 8.59
C VAL A 87 -1.17 -34.36 7.32
N PHE A 88 -0.71 -33.12 7.47
CA PHE A 88 -0.42 -32.23 6.33
C PHE A 88 0.81 -32.69 5.56
N ARG A 89 1.85 -33.11 6.29
CA ARG A 89 3.17 -33.44 5.76
C ARG A 89 3.43 -34.94 5.82
N GLY A 90 4.19 -35.41 4.84
CA GLY A 90 4.67 -36.79 4.75
C GLY A 90 6.13 -36.88 5.15
N THR A 91 6.81 -37.90 4.62
CA THR A 91 8.26 -38.07 4.81
C THR A 91 9.04 -37.10 3.92
N GLU A 92 8.43 -36.66 2.81
CA GLU A 92 8.98 -35.67 1.90
C GLU A 92 7.91 -34.73 1.32
N GLU A 93 8.37 -33.75 0.53
CA GLU A 93 7.56 -32.70 -0.12
C GLU A 93 8.05 -32.47 -1.54
N VAL A 94 8.08 -33.56 -2.32
CA VAL A 94 8.60 -33.59 -3.70
C VAL A 94 7.48 -33.93 -4.65
N PHE A 95 7.25 -33.11 -5.67
CA PHE A 95 6.15 -33.34 -6.62
C PHE A 95 6.20 -34.75 -7.23
N GLY A 96 5.07 -35.46 -7.20
CA GLY A 96 4.92 -36.82 -7.73
C GLY A 96 5.51 -37.92 -6.84
N SER A 97 5.95 -37.60 -5.62
CA SER A 97 6.41 -38.61 -4.69
C SER A 97 5.24 -39.33 -4.00
N PRO A 98 5.27 -40.68 -3.89
CA PRO A 98 4.32 -41.44 -3.08
C PRO A 98 4.52 -41.30 -1.56
N HIS A 99 5.58 -40.64 -1.11
CA HIS A 99 5.86 -40.39 0.31
C HIS A 99 5.53 -38.96 0.75
N ASN A 100 4.86 -38.21 -0.11
CA ASN A 100 4.30 -36.91 0.20
C ASN A 100 3.20 -36.99 1.27
N GLY A 101 2.92 -35.84 1.87
CA GLY A 101 1.78 -35.67 2.78
C GLY A 101 0.51 -35.28 2.03
N ASN A 102 -0.64 -35.47 2.68
CA ASN A 102 -1.95 -35.18 2.10
C ASN A 102 -2.10 -33.75 1.58
N PHE A 103 -1.33 -32.78 2.11
CA PHE A 103 -1.35 -31.42 1.57
C PHE A 103 -0.77 -31.37 0.15
N MET A 104 0.38 -31.99 -0.08
CA MET A 104 1.03 -31.99 -1.39
C MET A 104 0.23 -32.82 -2.41
N ASP A 105 -0.34 -33.96 -2.01
CA ASP A 105 -1.15 -34.79 -2.90
C ASP A 105 -2.41 -34.05 -3.40
N VAL A 106 -3.11 -33.36 -2.48
CA VAL A 106 -4.29 -32.55 -2.86
C VAL A 106 -3.87 -31.33 -3.68
N LEU A 107 -2.70 -30.76 -3.42
CA LEU A 107 -2.16 -29.65 -4.21
C LEU A 107 -1.82 -30.10 -5.63
N GLU A 108 -1.18 -31.24 -5.81
CA GLU A 108 -0.90 -31.87 -7.11
C GLU A 108 -2.17 -32.13 -7.90
N LEU A 109 -3.18 -32.72 -7.26
CA LEU A 109 -4.48 -32.96 -7.88
C LEU A 109 -5.14 -31.64 -8.32
N LEU A 110 -5.05 -30.58 -7.52
CA LEU A 110 -5.57 -29.28 -7.92
C LEU A 110 -4.81 -28.70 -9.12
N LEU A 111 -3.49 -28.85 -9.18
CA LEU A 111 -2.67 -28.35 -10.28
C LEU A 111 -2.93 -29.08 -11.61
N GLU A 112 -3.36 -30.34 -11.55
CA GLU A 112 -3.74 -31.13 -12.74
C GLU A 112 -5.00 -30.57 -13.44
N PHE A 113 -6.01 -30.16 -12.67
CA PHE A 113 -7.29 -29.68 -13.21
C PHE A 113 -7.38 -28.15 -13.35
N ASP A 114 -6.42 -27.44 -12.78
CA ASP A 114 -6.37 -25.99 -12.86
C ASP A 114 -5.66 -25.58 -14.16
N SER A 115 -6.27 -24.71 -14.97
CA SER A 115 -5.70 -24.15 -16.22
C SER A 115 -4.48 -23.23 -15.98
N PHE A 116 -3.89 -23.35 -14.81
CA PHE A 116 -3.09 -22.40 -14.05
C PHE A 116 -1.61 -22.79 -14.02
N SER A 117 -1.30 -24.01 -14.46
CA SER A 117 -0.06 -24.75 -14.22
C SER A 117 1.11 -24.38 -15.15
N TYR A 118 0.92 -23.52 -16.15
CA TYR A 118 2.03 -23.20 -17.07
C TYR A 118 3.15 -22.37 -16.44
N GLU A 119 2.89 -21.64 -15.35
CA GLU A 119 3.90 -20.72 -14.76
C GLU A 119 4.56 -21.27 -13.49
N LEU A 120 4.01 -22.33 -12.88
CA LEU A 120 4.57 -22.94 -11.67
C LEU A 120 5.58 -24.06 -11.95
N ILE A 121 5.65 -24.54 -13.21
CA ILE A 121 6.39 -25.75 -13.62
C ILE A 121 7.72 -25.42 -14.32
N GLU A 122 7.97 -24.15 -14.71
CA GLU A 122 9.21 -23.72 -15.40
C GLU A 122 10.20 -22.90 -14.54
N GLN A 123 10.30 -23.15 -13.22
CA GLN A 123 11.38 -22.57 -12.39
C GLN A 123 12.26 -23.63 -11.75
#